data_AF-A0A0B2V289-F1
#
_entry.id   AF-A0A0B2V289-F1
#
_cell.length_a   1.000
_cell.length_b   1.000
_cell.length_c   1.000
_cell.angle_alpha   90.00
_cell.angle_beta   90.00
_cell.angle_gamma   90.00
#
_symmetry.space_group_name_H-M   'P 1'
#
loop_
_entity.id
_entity.type
_entity.pdbx_description
1 polymer ?
#
loop_
_entity_poly.entity_id
_entity_poly.type
_entity_poly.pdbx_seq_one_letter_code
_entity_poly.pdbx_strand_id
1 'polypeptide(L)'
;MNYSVMTNIQLLQECFEFRAEILKAVAFLPFGLGSTVCNAILIASIVRSEHLRTRHEIQVICALSFADFVEALATLIAGLYRSAVILANSIDILFTPLQCMSLPHSWAWRWSDFATSFMLLALTLDRFISVLFPLRYIAWGPTYPRIVIGLLMQTADDLATSEC
;
A
#
# COMPACT_ATOMS: atom_id res chain seq x y z
N MET A 1 49.13 -10.02 17.35
CA MET A 1 47.66 -10.19 17.46
C MET A 1 47.04 -8.88 17.00
N ASN A 2 46.11 -8.87 16.04
CA ASN A 2 45.03 -7.86 15.87
C ASN A 2 44.54 -7.65 14.43
N TYR A 3 45.27 -8.09 13.39
CA TYR A 3 44.74 -7.99 12.02
C TYR A 3 43.75 -9.12 11.69
N SER A 4 44.06 -10.36 12.08
CA SER A 4 43.22 -11.54 11.80
C SER A 4 41.91 -11.59 12.60
N VAL A 5 41.87 -10.95 13.76
CA VAL A 5 40.64 -10.86 14.59
C VAL A 5 39.73 -9.76 14.06
N MET A 6 40.30 -8.62 13.63
CA MET A 6 39.53 -7.52 13.06
C MET A 6 38.88 -7.90 11.73
N THR A 7 39.57 -8.67 10.87
CA THR A 7 38.98 -9.21 9.63
C THR A 7 37.91 -10.27 9.88
N ASN A 8 38.07 -11.14 10.88
CA ASN A 8 37.03 -12.12 11.22
C ASN A 8 35.74 -11.43 11.72
N ILE A 9 35.85 -10.35 12.50
CA ILE A 9 34.69 -9.61 13.00
C ILE A 9 33.96 -8.89 11.84
N GLN A 10 34.70 -8.27 10.93
CA GLN A 10 34.12 -7.61 9.73
C GLN A 10 33.39 -8.62 8.83
N LEU A 11 33.99 -9.79 8.60
CA LEU A 11 33.39 -10.84 7.76
C LEU A 11 32.11 -11.43 8.38
N LEU A 12 32.07 -11.53 9.72
CA LEU A 12 30.91 -12.02 10.46
C LEU A 12 29.78 -10.97 10.50
N GLN A 13 30.13 -9.69 10.59
CA GLN A 13 29.20 -8.56 10.47
C GLN A 13 28.56 -8.49 9.07
N GLU A 14 29.37 -8.55 8.00
CA GLU A 14 28.87 -8.57 6.62
C GLU A 14 27.96 -9.77 6.33
N CYS A 15 28.31 -10.95 6.86
CA CYS A 15 27.48 -12.15 6.72
C CYS A 15 26.14 -12.01 7.46
N PHE A 16 26.12 -11.35 8.63
CA PHE A 16 24.90 -11.11 9.38
C PHE A 16 23.99 -10.10 8.69
N GLU A 17 24.54 -9.00 8.17
CA GLU A 17 23.80 -8.00 7.40
C GLU A 17 23.23 -8.59 6.11
N PHE A 18 24.02 -9.36 5.36
CA PHE A 18 23.57 -10.05 4.16
C PHE A 18 22.40 -11.01 4.44
N ARG A 19 22.50 -11.82 5.51
CA ARG A 19 21.43 -12.71 5.94
C ARG A 19 20.17 -11.95 6.38
N ALA A 20 20.32 -10.83 7.09
CA ALA A 20 19.20 -10.00 7.52
C ALA A 20 18.48 -9.34 6.34
N GLU A 21 19.21 -8.85 5.34
CA GLU A 21 18.63 -8.25 4.14
C GLU A 21 17.93 -9.30 3.25
N ILE A 22 18.48 -10.52 3.15
CA ILE A 22 17.80 -11.64 2.50
C ILE A 22 16.51 -12.00 3.24
N LEU A 23 16.55 -12.10 4.57
CA LEU A 23 15.36 -12.41 5.37
C LEU A 23 14.26 -11.36 5.20
N LYS A 24 14.62 -10.07 5.17
CA LYS A 24 13.68 -8.98 4.87
C LYS A 24 13.10 -9.12 3.47
N ALA A 25 13.94 -9.29 2.45
CA ALA A 25 13.49 -9.40 1.06
C ALA A 25 12.57 -10.62 0.86
N VAL A 26 12.93 -11.77 1.44
CA VAL A 26 12.13 -12.99 1.40
C VAL A 26 10.84 -12.87 2.20
N ALA A 27 10.80 -12.07 3.28
CA ALA A 27 9.58 -11.83 4.04
C ALA A 27 8.58 -10.95 3.27
N PHE A 28 9.03 -9.98 2.47
CA PHE A 28 8.11 -9.14 1.68
C PHE A 28 7.36 -9.91 0.59
N LEU A 29 7.93 -11.01 0.07
CA LEU A 29 7.31 -11.81 -0.99
C LEU A 29 6.00 -12.52 -0.57
N PRO A 30 5.95 -13.36 0.49
CA PRO A 30 4.72 -14.02 0.90
C PRO A 30 3.69 -13.04 1.46
N PHE A 31 4.12 -11.96 2.14
CA PHE A 31 3.21 -10.92 2.61
C PHE A 31 2.58 -10.15 1.45
N GLY A 32 3.39 -9.71 0.48
CA GLY A 32 2.91 -9.03 -0.72
C GLY A 32 1.99 -9.93 -1.56
N LEU A 33 2.38 -11.18 -1.82
CA LEU A 33 1.56 -12.14 -2.56
C LEU A 33 0.25 -12.44 -1.84
N GLY A 34 0.30 -12.77 -0.55
CA GLY A 34 -0.89 -13.10 0.23
C GLY A 34 -1.88 -11.95 0.26
N SER A 35 -1.40 -10.74 0.54
CA SER A 35 -2.24 -9.54 0.55
C SER A 35 -2.82 -9.23 -0.83
N THR A 36 -2.03 -9.34 -1.90
CA THR A 36 -2.48 -9.13 -3.28
C THR A 36 -3.62 -10.08 -3.65
N VAL A 37 -3.48 -11.38 -3.33
CA VAL A 37 -4.50 -12.40 -3.63
C VAL A 37 -5.77 -12.15 -2.82
N CYS A 38 -5.65 -11.89 -1.51
CA CYS A 38 -6.81 -11.62 -0.66
C CYS A 38 -7.60 -10.40 -1.14
N ASN A 39 -6.92 -9.29 -1.41
CA ASN A 39 -7.56 -8.06 -1.89
C ASN A 39 -8.15 -8.23 -3.29
N ALA A 40 -7.50 -8.98 -4.18
CA ALA A 40 -8.06 -9.31 -5.49
C ALA A 40 -9.37 -10.13 -5.39
N ILE A 41 -9.44 -11.08 -4.45
CA ILE A 41 -10.66 -11.87 -4.20
C ILE A 41 -11.78 -10.95 -3.68
N LEU A 42 -11.49 -10.03 -2.77
CA LEU A 42 -12.47 -9.07 -2.26
C LEU A 42 -13.04 -8.19 -3.38
N ILE A 43 -12.18 -7.59 -4.19
CA ILE A 43 -12.58 -6.76 -5.34
C ILE A 43 -13.44 -7.59 -6.31
N ALA A 44 -12.98 -8.79 -6.69
CA ALA A 44 -13.72 -9.67 -7.59
C ALA A 44 -15.10 -10.06 -7.04
N SER A 45 -15.20 -10.29 -5.73
CA SER A 45 -16.45 -10.65 -5.07
C SER A 45 -17.45 -9.49 -5.04
N ILE A 46 -16.98 -8.27 -4.77
CA ILE A 46 -17.81 -7.06 -4.75
C ILE A 46 -18.29 -6.71 -6.16
N VAL A 47 -17.39 -6.74 -7.15
CA VAL A 47 -17.73 -6.40 -8.55
C VAL A 47 -18.75 -7.39 -9.14
N ARG A 48 -18.69 -8.67 -8.75
CA ARG A 48 -19.64 -9.69 -9.23
C ARG A 48 -21.04 -9.62 -8.60
N SER A 49 -21.17 -9.02 -7.43
CA SER A 49 -22.45 -8.97 -6.71
C SER A 49 -23.08 -7.58 -6.82
N GLU A 50 -24.13 -7.48 -7.65
CA GLU A 50 -24.86 -6.22 -7.79
C GLU A 50 -25.49 -5.76 -6.47
N HIS A 51 -25.89 -6.69 -5.61
CA HIS A 51 -26.50 -6.38 -4.31
C HIS A 51 -25.50 -5.71 -3.35
N LEU A 52 -24.23 -6.11 -3.40
CA LEU A 52 -23.17 -5.55 -2.58
C LEU A 52 -22.76 -4.16 -3.08
N ARG A 53 -22.74 -3.95 -4.40
CA ARG A 53 -22.36 -2.66 -5.02
C ARG A 53 -23.29 -1.51 -4.66
N THR A 54 -24.53 -1.77 -4.27
CA THR A 54 -25.52 -0.73 -3.93
C THR A 54 -25.32 -0.14 -2.54
N ARG A 55 -24.57 -0.80 -1.64
CA ARG A 55 -24.36 -0.32 -0.27
C ARG A 55 -23.14 0.59 -0.20
N HIS A 56 -23.33 1.79 0.35
CA HIS A 56 -22.28 2.81 0.50
C HIS A 56 -21.05 2.29 1.25
N GLU A 57 -21.27 1.55 2.34
CA GLU A 57 -20.20 0.95 3.15
C GLU A 57 -19.31 0.02 2.31
N ILE A 58 -19.92 -0.76 1.42
CA ILE A 58 -19.22 -1.72 0.57
C ILE A 58 -18.47 -1.03 -0.58
N GLN A 59 -18.95 0.12 -1.06
CA GLN A 59 -18.22 0.91 -2.05
C GLN A 59 -16.91 1.46 -1.48
N VAL A 60 -16.94 1.98 -0.24
CA VAL A 60 -15.72 2.46 0.43
C VAL A 60 -14.78 1.30 0.76
N ILE A 61 -15.30 0.16 1.18
CA ILE A 61 -14.49 -1.07 1.37
C ILE A 61 -13.86 -1.51 0.05
N CYS A 62 -14.56 -1.41 -1.08
CA CYS A 62 -14.01 -1.75 -2.39
C CYS A 62 -12.87 -0.81 -2.81
N ALA A 63 -13.01 0.50 -2.55
CA ALA A 63 -11.97 1.48 -2.81
C ALA A 63 -10.74 1.26 -1.91
N LEU A 64 -10.97 0.94 -0.63
CA LEU A 64 -9.92 0.57 0.33
C LEU A 64 -9.20 -0.71 -0.12
N SER A 65 -9.93 -1.77 -0.47
CA SER A 65 -9.34 -3.01 -0.99
C SER A 65 -8.54 -2.79 -2.28
N PHE A 66 -8.93 -1.83 -3.12
CA PHE A 66 -8.16 -1.45 -4.30
C PHE A 66 -6.85 -0.74 -3.93
N ALA A 67 -6.87 0.21 -2.99
CA ALA A 67 -5.66 0.85 -2.49
C ALA A 67 -4.71 -0.18 -1.86
N ASP A 68 -5.22 -1.08 -1.01
CA ASP A 68 -4.45 -2.15 -0.37
C ASP A 68 -3.90 -3.15 -1.41
N PHE A 69 -4.63 -3.41 -2.50
CA PHE A 69 -4.14 -4.22 -3.61
C PHE A 69 -2.94 -3.57 -4.31
N VAL A 70 -3.01 -2.26 -4.59
CA VAL A 70 -1.90 -1.50 -5.20
C VAL A 70 -0.69 -1.49 -4.27
N GLU A 71 -0.90 -1.29 -2.96
CA GLU A 71 0.15 -1.36 -1.95
C GLU A 71 0.82 -2.75 -1.92
N ALA A 72 0.02 -3.82 -1.89
CA ALA A 72 0.51 -5.18 -1.85
C ALA A 72 1.32 -5.54 -3.12
N LEU A 73 0.86 -5.07 -4.28
CA LEU A 73 1.55 -5.26 -5.55
C LEU A 73 2.88 -4.48 -5.58
N ALA A 74 2.88 -3.23 -5.11
CA ALA A 74 4.10 -2.42 -5.01
C ALA A 74 5.12 -3.07 -4.06
N THR A 75 4.66 -3.59 -2.92
CA THR A 75 5.48 -4.32 -1.95
C THR A 75 6.07 -5.60 -2.55
N LEU A 76 5.28 -6.34 -3.33
CA LEU A 76 5.72 -7.54 -4.03
C LEU A 76 6.80 -7.22 -5.07
N ILE A 77 6.59 -6.19 -5.89
CA ILE A 77 7.55 -5.74 -6.90
C ILE A 77 8.85 -5.26 -6.23
N ALA A 78 8.76 -4.52 -5.13
CA ALA A 78 9.92 -4.09 -4.35
C ALA A 78 10.70 -5.27 -3.76
N GLY A 79 10.00 -6.28 -3.24
CA GLY A 79 10.59 -7.53 -2.76
C GLY A 79 11.33 -8.28 -3.86
N LEU A 80 10.69 -8.49 -5.02
CA LEU A 80 11.29 -9.14 -6.19
C LEU A 80 12.53 -8.38 -6.69
N TYR A 81 12.45 -7.05 -6.78
CA TYR A 81 13.56 -6.20 -7.18
C TYR A 81 14.75 -6.33 -6.22
N ARG A 82 14.51 -6.23 -4.91
CA ARG A 82 15.58 -6.39 -3.89
C ARG A 82 16.18 -7.80 -3.91
N SER A 83 15.35 -8.84 -4.03
CA SER A 83 15.83 -10.22 -4.14
C SER A 83 16.69 -10.44 -5.40
N ALA A 84 16.29 -9.85 -6.54
CA ALA A 84 17.05 -9.95 -7.79
C ALA A 84 18.41 -9.24 -7.71
N VAL A 85 18.47 -8.04 -7.11
CA VAL A 85 19.71 -7.28 -6.93
C VAL A 85 20.69 -8.01 -6.01
N ILE A 86 20.19 -8.58 -4.90
CA ILE A 86 21.01 -9.39 -3.97
C ILE A 86 21.55 -10.64 -4.68
N LEU A 87 20.71 -11.34 -5.45
CA LEU A 87 21.12 -12.56 -6.17
C LEU A 87 22.12 -12.27 -7.29
N ALA A 88 22.00 -11.11 -7.96
CA ALA A 88 22.94 -10.64 -8.97
C ALA A 88 24.24 -10.06 -8.39
N ASN A 89 24.42 -10.10 -7.06
CA ASN A 89 25.58 -9.57 -6.33
C ASN A 89 25.94 -8.12 -6.71
N SER A 90 24.95 -7.33 -7.13
CA SER A 90 25.10 -5.98 -7.67
C SER A 90 24.70 -4.93 -6.62
N ILE A 91 25.16 -5.13 -5.39
CA ILE A 91 24.82 -4.30 -4.21
C ILE A 91 25.39 -2.87 -4.36
N ASP A 92 26.37 -2.69 -5.26
CA ASP A 92 27.10 -1.44 -5.46
C ASP A 92 26.34 -0.37 -6.27
N ILE A 93 25.15 -0.68 -6.80
CA ILE A 93 24.30 0.32 -7.48
C ILE A 93 23.49 1.08 -6.42
N LEU A 94 24.18 1.96 -5.69
CA LEU A 94 23.56 2.81 -4.69
C LEU A 94 22.73 3.90 -5.39
N PHE A 95 21.44 3.65 -5.57
CA PHE A 95 20.52 4.69 -6.02
C PHE A 95 20.49 5.82 -5.00
N THR A 96 20.53 7.06 -5.47
CA THR A 96 20.27 8.20 -4.60
C THR A 96 18.82 8.14 -4.07
N PRO A 97 18.53 8.67 -2.87
CA PRO A 97 17.18 8.64 -2.31
C PRO A 97 16.11 9.21 -3.26
N LEU A 98 16.46 10.26 -4.01
CA LEU A 98 15.61 10.87 -5.03
C LEU A 98 15.31 9.93 -6.20
N GLN A 99 16.33 9.22 -6.69
CA GLN A 99 16.12 8.21 -7.72
C GLN A 99 15.21 7.10 -7.20
N CYS A 100 15.38 6.67 -5.95
CA CYS A 100 14.53 5.65 -5.31
C CYS A 100 13.05 6.08 -5.26
N MET A 101 12.78 7.35 -4.94
CA MET A 101 11.42 7.91 -4.96
C MET A 101 10.79 7.97 -6.35
N SER A 102 11.60 8.07 -7.41
CA SER A 102 11.12 8.05 -8.79
C SER A 102 10.79 6.65 -9.32
N LEU A 103 11.13 5.57 -8.61
CA LEU A 103 10.75 4.24 -9.06
C LEU A 103 9.23 4.09 -8.98
N PRO A 104 8.60 3.49 -10.01
CA PRO A 104 7.14 3.41 -10.10
C PRO A 104 6.52 2.64 -8.93
N HIS A 105 7.23 1.65 -8.38
CA HIS A 105 6.76 0.91 -7.20
C HIS A 105 6.78 1.77 -5.93
N SER A 106 7.75 2.68 -5.77
CA SER A 106 7.83 3.57 -4.60
C SER A 106 6.77 4.68 -4.68
N TRP A 107 6.54 5.22 -5.88
CA TRP A 107 5.44 6.16 -6.11
C TRP A 107 4.08 5.52 -5.86
N ALA A 108 3.83 4.33 -6.44
CA ALA A 108 2.58 3.60 -6.24
C ALA A 108 2.33 3.27 -4.76
N TRP A 109 3.38 2.88 -4.03
CA TRP A 109 3.29 2.62 -2.60
C TRP A 109 2.94 3.87 -1.78
N ARG A 110 3.51 5.03 -2.13
CA ARG A 110 3.19 6.30 -1.47
C ARG A 110 1.75 6.71 -1.75
N TRP A 111 1.32 6.59 -2.99
CA TRP A 111 -0.05 6.92 -3.41
C TRP A 111 -1.08 6.02 -2.71
N SER A 112 -0.82 4.71 -2.62
CA SER A 112 -1.72 3.78 -1.94
C SER A 112 -1.83 4.07 -0.44
N ASP A 113 -0.72 4.41 0.23
CA ASP A 113 -0.71 4.75 1.66
C ASP A 113 -1.57 5.99 1.96
N PHE A 114 -1.48 7.02 1.11
CA PHE A 114 -2.37 8.17 1.17
C PHE A 114 -3.83 7.77 0.93
N ALA A 115 -4.12 7.02 -0.13
CA ALA A 115 -5.47 6.60 -0.48
C ALA A 115 -6.13 5.80 0.66
N THR A 116 -5.42 4.81 1.22
CA THR A 116 -5.87 3.99 2.35
C THR A 116 -6.16 4.85 3.58
N SER A 117 -5.27 5.77 3.92
CA SER A 117 -5.47 6.70 5.05
C SER A 117 -6.72 7.58 4.88
N PHE A 118 -6.94 8.13 3.70
CA PHE A 118 -8.14 8.93 3.41
C PHE A 118 -9.42 8.10 3.47
N MET A 119 -9.42 6.89 2.94
CA MET A 119 -10.59 5.99 2.98
C MET A 119 -10.92 5.56 4.41
N LEU A 120 -9.91 5.26 5.23
CA LEU A 120 -10.10 4.94 6.65
C LEU A 120 -10.63 6.14 7.45
N LEU A 121 -10.14 7.34 7.15
CA LEU A 121 -10.66 8.57 7.75
C LEU A 121 -12.13 8.79 7.37
N ALA A 122 -12.47 8.63 6.09
CA ALA A 122 -13.84 8.75 5.60
C ALA A 122 -14.78 7.74 6.30
N LEU A 123 -14.36 6.48 6.43
CA LEU A 123 -15.11 5.45 7.17
C LEU A 123 -15.29 5.81 8.65
N THR A 124 -14.24 6.33 9.29
CA THR A 124 -14.28 6.70 10.71
C THR A 124 -15.24 7.87 10.92
N LEU A 125 -15.21 8.88 10.05
CA LEU A 125 -16.15 10.00 10.11
C LEU A 125 -17.59 9.55 9.84
N ASP A 126 -17.81 8.67 8.87
CA ASP A 126 -19.12 8.10 8.56
C ASP A 126 -19.71 7.37 9.78
N ARG A 127 -18.93 6.51 10.43
CA ARG A 127 -19.34 5.81 11.66
C ARG A 127 -19.54 6.76 12.83
N PHE A 128 -18.68 7.76 12.98
CA PHE A 128 -18.81 8.77 14.05
C PHE A 128 -20.11 9.57 13.92
N ILE A 129 -20.45 10.02 12.71
CA ILE A 129 -21.69 10.76 12.43
C ILE A 129 -22.91 9.85 12.63
N SER A 130 -22.85 8.59 12.19
CA SER A 130 -23.93 7.62 12.41
C SER A 130 -24.23 7.41 13.90
N VAL A 131 -23.22 7.44 14.77
CA VAL A 131 -23.39 7.26 16.22
C VAL A 131 -23.91 8.54 16.88
N LEU A 132 -23.38 9.71 16.51
CA LEU A 132 -23.78 10.98 17.15
C LEU A 132 -25.16 11.48 16.72
N PHE A 133 -25.56 11.24 15.47
CA PHE A 133 -26.79 11.79 14.90
C PHE A 133 -27.62 10.74 14.13
N PRO A 134 -28.12 9.70 14.82
CA PRO A 134 -28.82 8.58 14.16
C PRO A 134 -30.05 9.03 13.35
N LEU A 135 -30.80 10.02 13.85
CA LEU A 135 -32.01 10.52 13.18
C LEU A 135 -31.71 11.33 11.90
N ARG A 136 -30.60 12.09 11.88
CA ARG A 136 -30.17 12.82 10.67
C ARG A 136 -29.49 11.91 9.65
N TYR A 137 -28.78 10.89 10.12
CA TYR A 137 -28.14 9.89 9.26
C TYR A 137 -29.16 9.12 8.41
N ILE A 138 -30.27 8.70 9.02
CA ILE A 138 -31.39 8.05 8.31
C ILE A 138 -32.03 9.00 7.28
N ALA A 139 -32.11 10.30 7.59
CA ALA A 139 -32.72 11.30 6.71
C ALA A 139 -31.84 11.70 5.50
N TRP A 140 -30.51 11.57 5.59
CA TRP A 140 -29.59 11.98 4.51
C TRP A 140 -29.45 11.00 3.35
N GLY A 141 -29.90 9.75 3.51
CA GLY A 141 -30.07 8.81 2.40
C GLY A 141 -28.81 8.63 1.51
N PRO A 142 -28.96 8.39 0.20
CA PRO A 142 -27.86 8.02 -0.70
C PRO A 142 -27.00 9.19 -1.21
N THR A 143 -27.25 10.43 -0.77
CA THR A 143 -26.57 11.63 -1.31
C THR A 143 -25.20 11.88 -0.67
N TYR A 144 -25.02 11.46 0.60
CA TYR A 144 -23.77 11.62 1.36
C TYR A 144 -22.53 10.93 0.73
N PRO A 145 -22.58 9.65 0.29
CA PRO A 145 -21.39 8.97 -0.27
C PRO A 145 -20.95 9.54 -1.62
N ARG A 146 -21.86 10.10 -2.42
CA ARG A 146 -21.47 10.76 -3.69
C ARG A 146 -20.68 12.04 -3.45
N ILE A 147 -20.94 12.74 -2.34
CA ILE A 147 -20.18 13.93 -1.98
C ILE A 147 -18.84 13.51 -1.38
N VAL A 148 -18.79 12.54 -0.47
CA VAL A 148 -17.52 12.11 0.14
C VAL A 148 -16.60 11.41 -0.87
N ILE A 149 -17.12 10.43 -1.63
CA ILE A 149 -16.34 9.70 -2.64
C ILE A 149 -16.13 10.57 -3.89
N GLY A 150 -17.14 11.31 -4.35
CA GLY A 150 -17.01 12.17 -5.52
C GLY A 150 -16.06 13.35 -5.29
N LEU A 151 -16.07 13.98 -4.12
CA LEU A 151 -15.13 15.05 -3.79
C LEU A 151 -13.71 14.50 -3.62
N LEU A 152 -13.53 13.32 -3.01
CA LEU A 152 -12.21 12.68 -2.85
C LEU A 152 -11.61 12.18 -4.18
N MET A 153 -12.46 11.68 -5.10
CA MET A 153 -12.03 11.21 -6.41
C MET A 153 -11.75 12.40 -7.36
N GLN A 154 -12.53 13.48 -7.27
CA GLN A 154 -12.27 14.74 -7.99
C GLN A 154 -10.97 15.40 -7.53
N THR A 155 -10.70 15.43 -6.22
CA THR A 155 -9.43 15.98 -5.70
C THR A 155 -8.21 15.15 -6.08
N ALA A 156 -8.36 13.84 -6.31
CA ALA A 156 -7.27 12.99 -6.78
C ALA A 156 -6.92 13.25 -8.25
N ASP A 157 -7.93 13.51 -9.09
CA ASP A 157 -7.74 13.94 -10.48
C ASP A 157 -7.14 15.36 -10.54
N ASP A 158 -7.63 16.29 -9.70
CA ASP A 158 -7.14 17.68 -9.67
C ASP A 158 -5.68 17.77 -9.19
N LEU A 159 -5.25 16.95 -8.22
CA LEU A 159 -3.85 16.89 -7.78
C LEU A 159 -2.93 16.32 -8.87
N ALA A 160 -3.37 15.28 -9.58
CA ALA A 160 -2.60 14.66 -10.67
C ALA A 160 -2.42 15.58 -11.89
N THR A 161 -3.31 16.55 -12.09
CA THR A 161 -3.16 17.58 -13.14
C THR A 161 -2.43 18.84 -12.71
N SER A 162 -2.12 19.01 -11.41
CA SER A 162 -1.43 20.21 -10.91
C SER A 162 0.11 20.12 -10.89
N GLU A 163 0.67 18.95 -11.23
CA GLU A 163 2.12 18.71 -11.33
C GLU A 163 2.61 18.42 -12.78
N CYS A 164 1.84 18.83 -13.80
CA CYS A 164 2.28 18.88 -15.20
C CYS A 164 2.42 20.32 -15.70
#